data_AF-A0A120GD57-F1
#
_entry.id   AF-A0A120GD57-F1
#
_cell.length_a   1.000
_cell.length_b   1.000
_cell.length_c   1.000
_cell.angle_alpha   90.00
_cell.angle_beta   90.00
_cell.angle_gamma   90.00
#
_symmetry.space_group_name_H-M   'P 1'
#
loop_
_entity.id
_entity.type
_entity.pdbx_description
1 polymer ?
#
loop_
_entity_poly.entity_id
_entity_poly.type
_entity_poly.pdbx_seq_one_letter_code
_entity_poly.pdbx_strand_id
1 'polypeptide(L)'
;MTPKEIMGAMLLAGATCLPSAALQAETLAELDALSDAAQDERGGIEAAQALARQGAYLEALATLERMLAVNPKSAEGRLLHALYLCRIDDIRGGLVEIDKLKEREFGRETLADARSACEAGGEVQ
;
A
#
# COMPACT_ATOMS: atom_id res chain seq x y z
N MET A 1 -64.10 -20.57 36.38
CA MET A 1 -63.02 -20.07 35.50
C MET A 1 -62.16 -19.10 36.32
N THR A 2 -61.01 -19.57 36.78
CA THR A 2 -59.98 -18.81 37.50
C THR A 2 -58.61 -19.29 36.97
N PRO A 3 -57.50 -18.55 37.18
CA PRO A 3 -56.78 -17.89 36.09
C PRO A 3 -55.38 -18.50 35.90
N LYS A 4 -54.65 -18.13 34.85
CA LYS A 4 -53.19 -18.31 34.86
C LYS A 4 -52.45 -17.31 33.97
N GLU A 5 -51.91 -16.30 34.64
CA GLU A 5 -50.77 -15.50 34.23
C GLU A 5 -49.60 -16.44 33.90
N ILE A 6 -48.95 -16.27 32.75
CA ILE A 6 -47.64 -16.85 32.46
C ILE A 6 -46.68 -15.70 32.20
N MET A 7 -45.91 -15.44 33.26
CA MET A 7 -44.66 -14.70 33.33
C MET A 7 -43.73 -15.09 32.17
N GLY A 8 -43.60 -14.21 31.18
CA GLY A 8 -42.62 -14.34 30.10
C GLY A 8 -41.28 -13.73 30.49
N ALA A 9 -40.41 -14.53 31.10
CA ALA A 9 -38.99 -14.21 31.23
C ALA A 9 -38.34 -14.31 29.84
N MET A 10 -38.01 -13.18 29.22
CA MET A 10 -37.23 -13.15 27.98
C MET A 10 -35.81 -12.67 28.30
N LEU A 11 -34.88 -13.60 28.10
CA LEU A 11 -33.44 -13.50 28.31
C LEU A 11 -32.85 -12.23 27.70
N LEU A 12 -32.07 -11.49 28.50
CA LEU A 12 -31.06 -10.56 28.02
C LEU A 12 -29.97 -11.35 27.27
N ALA A 13 -30.00 -11.34 25.94
CA ALA A 13 -28.87 -11.74 25.12
C ALA A 13 -27.82 -10.61 25.17
N GLY A 14 -26.85 -10.76 26.07
CA GLY A 14 -25.68 -9.90 26.11
C GLY A 14 -24.87 -10.06 24.82
N ALA A 15 -24.88 -9.03 23.97
CA ALA A 15 -23.95 -8.91 22.86
C ALA A 15 -22.55 -8.65 23.43
N THR A 16 -21.79 -9.72 23.66
CA THR A 16 -20.35 -9.62 23.91
C THR A 16 -19.70 -9.14 22.61
N CYS A 17 -19.38 -7.85 22.53
CA CYS A 17 -18.46 -7.33 21.54
C CYS A 17 -17.11 -8.03 21.76
N LEU A 18 -16.78 -8.98 20.91
CA LEU A 18 -15.41 -9.45 20.76
C LEU A 18 -14.57 -8.24 20.28
N PRO A 19 -13.40 -7.96 20.87
CA PRO A 19 -12.52 -6.94 20.35
C PRO A 19 -12.06 -7.37 18.96
N SER A 20 -12.48 -6.63 17.93
CA SER A 20 -11.94 -6.73 16.59
C SER A 20 -10.44 -6.43 16.66
N ALA A 21 -9.59 -7.44 16.46
CA ALA A 21 -8.14 -7.28 16.35
C ALA A 21 -7.74 -6.69 14.98
N ALA A 22 -8.44 -5.66 14.52
CA ALA A 22 -8.23 -5.04 13.21
C ALA A 22 -8.14 -3.52 13.38
N LEU A 23 -7.04 -2.95 12.87
CA LEU A 23 -6.52 -1.57 12.98
C LEU A 23 -5.71 -1.26 14.25
N GLN A 24 -4.43 -1.63 14.23
CA GLN A 24 -3.41 -0.81 14.89
C GLN A 24 -3.26 0.45 14.03
N ALA A 25 -3.63 1.62 14.55
CA ALA A 25 -3.28 2.88 13.92
C ALA A 25 -1.75 3.08 14.02
N GLU A 26 -1.11 3.55 12.95
CA GLU A 26 0.29 3.96 13.00
C GLU A 26 0.48 5.02 14.10
N THR A 27 1.54 4.89 14.87
CA THR A 27 1.91 5.89 15.87
C THR A 27 2.43 7.15 15.17
N LEU A 28 2.25 8.31 15.82
CA LEU A 28 2.82 9.56 15.30
C LEU A 28 4.35 9.46 15.12
N ALA A 29 5.04 8.73 15.99
CA ALA A 29 6.48 8.51 15.88
C ALA A 29 6.86 7.69 14.64
N GLU A 30 6.06 6.71 14.24
CA GLU A 30 6.28 5.96 13.00
C GLU A 30 6.05 6.84 11.77
N LEU A 31 5.00 7.66 11.78
CA LEU A 31 4.72 8.61 10.70
C LEU A 31 5.85 9.65 10.56
N ASP A 32 6.37 10.16 11.68
CA ASP A 32 7.52 11.08 11.69
C ASP A 32 8.76 10.39 11.11
N ALA A 33 9.06 9.16 11.51
CA ALA A 33 10.20 8.41 10.98
C ALA A 33 10.08 8.16 9.46
N LEU A 34 8.87 7.87 8.95
CA LEU A 34 8.63 7.74 7.52
C LEU A 34 8.79 9.09 6.78
N SER A 35 8.36 10.18 7.40
CA SER A 35 8.53 11.53 6.85
C SER A 35 10.00 11.93 6.77
N ASP A 36 10.79 11.63 7.80
CA ASP A 36 12.22 11.87 7.87
C ASP A 36 12.98 11.03 6.83
N ALA A 37 12.67 9.73 6.73
CA ALA A 37 13.28 8.84 5.75
C ALA A 37 13.03 9.31 4.31
N ALA A 38 11.84 9.85 4.03
CA ALA A 38 11.52 10.38 2.70
C ALA A 38 12.27 11.68 2.34
N GLN A 39 13.02 12.31 3.26
CA GLN A 39 13.80 13.51 2.93
C GLN A 39 15.05 13.20 2.09
N ASP A 40 15.57 11.98 2.13
CA ASP A 40 16.70 11.55 1.31
C ASP A 40 16.33 10.39 0.37
N GLU A 41 16.96 10.35 -0.80
CA GLU A 41 16.61 9.38 -1.85
C GLU A 41 16.77 7.93 -1.39
N ARG A 42 17.89 7.61 -0.74
CA ARG A 42 18.21 6.24 -0.34
C ARG A 42 17.29 5.80 0.80
N GLY A 43 17.10 6.64 1.82
CA GLY A 43 16.21 6.37 2.94
C GLY A 43 14.77 6.16 2.50
N GLY A 44 14.26 7.00 1.60
CA GLY A 44 12.91 6.86 1.06
C GLY A 44 12.71 5.57 0.26
N ILE A 45 13.70 5.18 -0.57
CA ILE A 45 13.66 3.91 -1.31
C ILE A 45 13.70 2.71 -0.36
N GLU A 46 14.62 2.69 0.61
CA GLU A 46 14.75 1.60 1.58
C GLU A 46 13.47 1.42 2.41
N ALA A 47 12.88 2.52 2.86
CA ALA A 47 11.62 2.54 3.60
C ALA A 47 10.45 2.02 2.74
N ALA A 48 10.30 2.50 1.50
CA ALA A 48 9.24 2.06 0.60
C ALA A 48 9.33 0.55 0.27
N GLN A 49 10.54 0.05 0.01
CA GLN A 49 10.74 -1.38 -0.22
C GLN A 49 10.44 -2.21 1.04
N ALA A 50 10.75 -1.71 2.24
CA ALA A 50 10.42 -2.38 3.49
C ALA A 50 8.91 -2.47 3.71
N LEU A 51 8.16 -1.42 3.39
CA LEU A 51 6.70 -1.40 3.43
C LEU A 51 6.11 -2.36 2.39
N ALA A 52 6.60 -2.33 1.15
CA ALA A 52 6.15 -3.23 0.09
C ALA A 52 6.39 -4.72 0.41
N ARG A 53 7.50 -5.07 1.06
CA ARG A 53 7.77 -6.44 1.54
C ARG A 53 6.73 -6.91 2.58
N GLN A 54 6.08 -5.99 3.27
CA GLN A 54 5.01 -6.26 4.23
C GLN A 54 3.61 -6.23 3.57
N GLY A 55 3.53 -5.98 2.26
CA GLY A 55 2.27 -5.81 1.53
C GLY A 55 1.63 -4.43 1.67
N ALA A 56 2.27 -3.50 2.39
CA ALA A 56 1.82 -2.13 2.62
C ALA A 56 2.16 -1.23 1.41
N TYR A 57 1.58 -1.54 0.25
CA TYR A 57 1.91 -0.87 -1.02
C TYR A 57 1.41 0.58 -1.09
N LEU A 58 0.32 0.93 -0.40
CA LEU A 58 -0.17 2.31 -0.37
C LEU A 58 0.78 3.21 0.44
N GLU A 59 1.26 2.71 1.57
CA GLU A 59 2.26 3.36 2.42
C GLU A 59 3.60 3.46 1.69
N ALA A 60 3.99 2.41 0.96
CA ALA A 60 5.18 2.43 0.12
C ALA A 60 5.09 3.50 -0.97
N LEU A 61 3.95 3.61 -1.66
CA LEU A 61 3.70 4.65 -2.66
C LEU A 61 3.77 6.05 -2.04
N ALA A 62 3.05 6.29 -0.94
CA ALA A 62 3.08 7.59 -0.25
C ALA A 62 4.51 7.98 0.19
N THR A 63 5.32 7.00 0.60
CA THR A 63 6.72 7.22 0.96
C THR A 63 7.56 7.60 -0.27
N LEU A 64 7.38 6.90 -1.39
CA LEU A 64 8.04 7.24 -2.65
C LEU A 64 7.61 8.61 -3.18
N GLU A 65 6.33 8.96 -3.10
CA GLU A 65 5.81 10.26 -3.55
C GLU A 65 6.42 11.42 -2.76
N ARG A 66 6.51 11.30 -1.43
CA ARG A 66 7.20 12.30 -0.59
C ARG A 66 8.68 12.40 -0.96
N MET A 67 9.34 11.26 -1.17
CA MET A 67 10.75 11.24 -1.56
C MET A 67 10.97 11.86 -2.93
N LEU A 68 10.13 11.54 -3.92
CA LEU A 68 10.19 12.07 -5.28
C LEU A 68 9.84 13.56 -5.35
N ALA A 69 9.06 14.08 -4.40
CA ALA A 69 8.83 15.52 -4.27
C ALA A 69 10.13 16.28 -3.96
N VAL A 70 11.03 15.68 -3.17
CA VAL A 70 12.35 16.25 -2.82
C VAL A 70 13.41 15.87 -3.85
N ASN A 71 13.35 14.64 -4.38
CA ASN A 71 14.33 14.03 -5.28
C ASN A 71 13.69 13.63 -6.63
N PRO A 72 13.18 14.59 -7.42
CA PRO A 72 12.36 14.30 -8.60
C PRO A 72 13.11 13.60 -9.72
N LYS A 73 14.43 13.46 -9.65
CA LYS A 73 15.26 12.78 -10.65
C LYS A 73 15.68 11.37 -10.23
N SER A 74 15.22 10.87 -9.09
CA SER A 74 15.49 9.49 -8.68
C SER A 74 14.91 8.51 -9.70
N ALA A 75 15.79 7.84 -10.42
CA ALA A 75 15.40 6.87 -11.43
C ALA A 75 14.75 5.65 -10.77
N GLU A 76 15.46 5.08 -9.80
CA GLU A 76 15.00 3.92 -9.04
C GLU A 76 13.68 4.22 -8.33
N GLY A 77 13.56 5.40 -7.70
CA GLY A 77 12.31 5.82 -7.08
C GLY A 77 11.12 5.84 -8.04
N ARG A 78 11.33 6.36 -9.26
CA ARG A 78 10.28 6.38 -10.31
C ARG A 78 9.92 4.99 -10.81
N LEU A 79 10.91 4.10 -10.98
CA LEU A 79 10.64 2.71 -11.38
C LEU A 79 9.85 1.97 -10.30
N LEU A 80 10.25 2.09 -9.03
CA LEU A 80 9.54 1.47 -7.92
C LEU A 80 8.12 2.00 -7.77
N HIS A 81 7.93 3.32 -7.93
CA HIS A 81 6.61 3.94 -7.88
C HIS A 81 5.69 3.36 -8.96
N ALA A 82 6.16 3.29 -10.21
CA ALA A 82 5.42 2.70 -11.30
C ALA A 82 5.06 1.23 -11.06
N LEU A 83 6.01 0.43 -10.56
CA LEU A 83 5.76 -0.98 -10.23
C LEU A 83 4.75 -1.13 -9.09
N TYR A 84 4.80 -0.27 -8.07
CA TYR A 84 3.87 -0.35 -6.94
C TYR A 84 2.46 0.12 -7.29
N LEU A 85 2.29 1.04 -8.27
CA LEU A 85 0.98 1.32 -8.87
C LEU A 85 0.38 0.04 -9.47
N CYS A 86 1.17 -0.74 -10.20
CA CYS A 86 0.69 -2.01 -10.76
C CYS A 86 0.29 -3.02 -9.68
N ARG A 87 0.97 -3.03 -8.52
CA ARG A 87 0.66 -3.95 -7.41
C ARG A 87 -0.65 -3.63 -6.70
N ILE A 88 -1.12 -2.39 -6.79
CA ILE A 88 -2.43 -1.96 -6.26
C ILE A 88 -3.52 -1.92 -7.33
N ASP A 89 -3.33 -2.62 -8.44
CA ASP A 89 -4.26 -2.69 -9.59
C ASP A 89 -4.43 -1.37 -10.37
N ASP A 90 -3.57 -0.36 -10.15
CA ASP A 90 -3.46 0.78 -11.07
C ASP A 90 -2.50 0.46 -12.23
N ILE A 91 -2.88 -0.55 -13.02
CA ILE A 91 -2.09 -1.04 -14.16
C ILE A 91 -1.88 0.09 -15.17
N ARG A 92 -2.91 0.88 -15.44
CA ARG A 92 -2.81 1.99 -16.41
C ARG A 92 -1.86 3.07 -15.91
N GLY A 93 -1.93 3.46 -14.65
CA GLY A 93 -1.02 4.43 -14.04
C GLY A 93 0.42 3.93 -14.10
N GLY A 94 0.66 2.69 -13.67
CA GLY A 94 1.99 2.08 -13.69
C GLY A 94 2.60 2.02 -15.11
N LEU A 95 1.83 1.58 -16.11
CA LEU A 95 2.29 1.53 -17.50
C LEU A 95 2.63 2.93 -18.06
N VAL A 96 1.81 3.94 -17.77
CA VAL A 96 2.06 5.33 -18.17
C VAL A 96 3.36 5.86 -17.57
N GLU A 97 3.71 5.44 -16.36
CA GLU A 97 4.97 5.84 -15.73
C GLU A 97 6.18 5.08 -16.27
N ILE A 98 6.05 3.77 -16.51
CA ILE A 98 7.10 2.97 -17.18
C ILE A 98 7.44 3.57 -18.55
N ASP A 99 6.45 4.04 -19.31
CA ASP A 99 6.64 4.70 -20.60
C ASP A 99 7.45 6.00 -20.54
N LYS A 100 7.52 6.64 -19.39
CA LYS A 100 8.31 7.87 -19.18
C LYS A 100 9.76 7.58 -18.79
N LEU A 101 10.09 6.33 -18.44
CA LEU A 101 11.44 5.93 -18.07
C LEU A 101 12.33 5.82 -19.31
N LYS A 102 13.63 6.06 -19.14
CA LYS A 102 14.57 6.15 -20.26
C LYS A 102 15.32 4.84 -20.44
N GLU A 103 15.32 4.28 -21.66
CA GLU A 103 16.08 3.06 -21.99
C GLU A 103 17.57 3.18 -21.64
N ARG A 104 18.17 4.36 -21.78
CA ARG A 104 19.59 4.60 -21.41
C ARG A 104 19.90 4.41 -19.92
N GLU A 105 18.88 4.40 -19.06
CA GLU A 105 19.01 4.37 -17.60
C GLU A 105 18.78 2.97 -17.04
N PHE A 106 17.83 2.24 -17.62
CA PHE A 106 17.45 0.89 -17.15
C PHE A 106 17.80 -0.23 -18.13
N GLY A 107 18.05 0.09 -19.39
CA GLY A 107 18.12 -0.88 -20.48
C GLY A 107 16.74 -1.30 -20.99
N ARG A 108 16.71 -1.80 -22.22
CA ARG A 108 15.47 -2.23 -22.88
C ARG A 108 14.81 -3.41 -22.18
N GLU A 109 15.62 -4.38 -21.79
CA GLU A 109 15.18 -5.63 -21.15
C GLU A 109 14.47 -5.33 -19.84
N THR A 110 15.10 -4.57 -18.93
CA THR A 110 14.50 -4.15 -17.66
C THR A 110 13.16 -3.44 -17.83
N LEU A 111 13.03 -2.54 -18.83
CA LEU A 111 11.77 -1.84 -19.09
C LEU A 111 10.70 -2.76 -19.69
N ALA A 112 11.10 -3.75 -20.48
CA ALA A 112 10.20 -4.77 -20.99
C ALA A 112 9.69 -5.69 -19.85
N ASP A 113 10.59 -6.11 -18.96
CA ASP A 113 10.25 -6.93 -17.79
C ASP A 113 9.32 -6.18 -16.83
N ALA A 114 9.59 -4.90 -16.56
CA ALA A 114 8.72 -4.06 -15.74
C ALA A 114 7.31 -3.96 -16.32
N ARG A 115 7.20 -3.81 -17.65
CA ARG A 115 5.93 -3.74 -18.37
C ARG A 115 5.18 -5.07 -18.28
N SER A 116 5.87 -6.17 -18.56
CA SER A 116 5.29 -7.53 -18.48
C SER A 116 4.82 -7.86 -17.06
N ALA A 117 5.59 -7.48 -16.04
CA ALA A 117 5.21 -7.67 -14.65
C ALA A 117 3.97 -6.84 -14.26
N CYS A 118 3.85 -5.62 -14.78
CA CYS A 118 2.70 -4.76 -14.58
C CYS A 118 1.43 -5.37 -15.20
N GLU A 119 1.52 -5.79 -16.46
CA GLU A 119 0.39 -6.39 -17.19
C GLU A 119 -0.09 -7.70 -16.55
N ALA A 120 0.84 -8.54 -16.06
CA ALA A 120 0.51 -9.77 -15.35
C ALA A 120 -0.18 -9.55 -13.99
N GLY A 121 -0.06 -8.34 -13.40
CA GLY A 121 -0.73 -7.99 -12.15
C GLY A 121 -2.23 -7.71 -12.29
N GLY A 122 -2.72 -7.42 -13.50
CA GLY A 122 -4.14 -7.16 -13.78
C GLY A 122 -4.96 -8.41 -14.14
N GLU A 123 -4.31 -9.56 -14.34
CA GLU A 123 -5.00 -10.84 -14.50
C GLU A 123 -5.20 -11.46 -13.11
N VAL A 124 -6.35 -11.17 -12.50
CA VAL A 124 -6.82 -11.89 -11.32
C VAL A 124 -6.93 -13.38 -11.69
N GLN A 125 -6.06 -14.21 -11.10
CA GLN A 125 -6.28 -15.65 -11.01
C GLN A 125 -7.30 -15.97 -9.92
#